data_AF-A0A7Y2YLV1-F1
#
_entry.id   AF-A0A7Y2YLV1-F1
#
_cell.length_a   1.000
_cell.length_b   1.000
_cell.length_c   1.000
_cell.angle_alpha   90.00
_cell.angle_beta   90.00
_cell.angle_gamma   90.00
#
_symmetry.space_group_name_H-M   'P 1'
#
loop_
_entity.id
_entity.type
_entity.pdbx_description
1 polymer ?
#
loop_
_entity_poly.entity_id
_entity_poly.type
_entity_poly.pdbx_seq_one_letter_code
_entity_poly.pdbx_strand_id
1 'polypeptide(L)'
;QLDSETGNANGAPLLAGESSYRSWAAALSDEFEALQRDAHRGRRSLLDHYGATNPAEFFAVATETFFEKPGRMRKHHRELFDVLNAYYRIDPNDWKTPQHPETSPEPPRG
;
A
#
# COMPACT_ATOMS: atom_id res chain seq x y z
N GLN A 1 31.93 -10.37 -15.30
CA GLN A 1 30.79 -10.02 -16.17
C GLN A 1 29.62 -10.84 -15.66
N LEU A 2 28.66 -10.17 -15.04
CA LEU A 2 27.40 -10.73 -14.58
C LEU A 2 26.36 -9.75 -15.09
N ASP A 3 25.96 -9.96 -16.34
CA ASP A 3 24.69 -9.46 -16.84
C ASP A 3 23.60 -10.13 -16.02
N SER A 4 23.11 -9.38 -15.05
CA SER A 4 21.80 -9.63 -14.46
C SER A 4 21.03 -8.33 -14.63
N GLU A 5 20.81 -7.98 -15.90
CA GLU A 5 19.62 -7.25 -16.31
C GLU A 5 18.41 -8.02 -15.78
N THR A 6 17.99 -7.71 -14.56
CA THR A 6 16.74 -8.22 -14.00
C THR A 6 15.63 -7.31 -14.51
N GLY A 7 15.48 -7.31 -15.84
CA GLY A 7 14.34 -6.74 -16.54
C GLY A 7 13.12 -7.63 -16.30
N ASN A 8 12.51 -7.51 -15.13
CA ASN A 8 11.10 -7.89 -14.92
C ASN A 8 10.56 -7.23 -13.63
N ALA A 9 10.61 -5.91 -13.57
CA ALA A 9 9.94 -5.12 -12.54
C ALA A 9 8.42 -5.06 -12.85
N ASN A 10 7.72 -6.19 -12.77
CA ASN A 10 6.27 -6.30 -13.04
C ASN A 10 5.38 -5.66 -11.94
N GLY A 11 5.88 -4.66 -11.22
CA GLY A 11 5.14 -4.00 -10.14
C GLY A 11 5.91 -2.91 -9.40
N ALA A 12 7.04 -2.44 -9.92
CA ALA A 12 7.63 -1.19 -9.42
C ALA A 12 7.11 -0.05 -10.31
N PRO A 13 6.78 1.13 -9.74
CA PRO A 13 6.42 2.28 -10.56
C PRO A 13 7.58 2.59 -11.51
N LEU A 14 7.30 3.29 -12.62
CA LEU A 14 8.32 4.00 -13.41
C LEU A 14 8.93 5.10 -12.53
N LEU A 15 9.70 4.68 -11.54
CA LEU A 15 10.41 5.51 -10.60
C LEU A 15 11.51 6.18 -11.41
N ALA A 16 11.49 7.52 -11.44
CA ALA A 16 12.32 8.35 -12.28
C ALA A 16 13.82 8.20 -11.95
N GLY A 17 14.43 7.10 -12.38
CA GLY A 17 15.84 6.76 -12.19
C GLY A 17 16.12 5.64 -11.17
N GLU A 18 17.30 5.03 -11.27
CA GLU A 18 17.76 3.91 -10.43
C GLU A 18 17.75 4.23 -8.93
N SER A 19 18.01 5.48 -8.54
CA SER A 19 18.00 5.92 -7.14
C SER A 19 16.62 5.80 -6.49
N SER A 20 15.57 6.09 -7.29
CA SER A 20 14.19 6.02 -6.83
C SER A 20 13.76 4.55 -6.66
N TYR A 21 14.21 3.65 -7.55
CA TYR A 21 13.99 2.21 -7.42
C TYR A 21 14.70 1.61 -6.19
N ARG A 22 15.95 2.00 -5.91
CA ARG A 22 16.65 1.54 -4.70
C ARG A 22 15.95 1.98 -3.42
N SER A 23 15.46 3.22 -3.39
CA SER A 23 14.73 3.76 -2.24
C SER A 23 13.40 3.01 -2.02
N TRP A 24 12.71 2.66 -3.11
CA TRP A 24 11.47 1.86 -3.07
C TRP A 24 11.71 0.44 -2.53
N ALA A 25 12.73 -0.24 -3.04
CA ALA A 25 13.06 -1.59 -2.60
C ALA A 25 13.49 -1.62 -1.13
N ALA A 26 14.25 -0.62 -0.69
CA ALA A 26 14.66 -0.48 0.71
C ALA A 26 13.45 -0.31 1.64
N ALA A 27 12.56 0.64 1.34
CA ALA A 27 11.39 0.90 2.18
C ALA A 27 10.46 -0.33 2.32
N LEU A 28 10.22 -1.08 1.23
CA LEU A 28 9.44 -2.32 1.30
C LEU A 28 10.15 -3.41 2.12
N SER A 29 11.47 -3.52 1.97
CA SER A 29 12.26 -4.52 2.69
C SER A 29 12.30 -4.23 4.18
N ASP A 30 12.53 -2.98 4.56
CA ASP A 30 12.62 -2.53 5.96
C ASP A 30 11.28 -2.75 6.71
N GLU A 31 10.16 -2.46 6.06
CA GLU A 31 8.82 -2.65 6.62
C GLU A 31 8.42 -4.12 6.68
N PHE A 32 8.83 -4.94 5.70
CA PHE A 32 8.63 -6.38 5.74
C PHE A 32 9.38 -7.00 6.93
N GLU A 33 10.65 -6.65 7.12
CA GLU A 33 11.42 -7.13 8.27
C GLU A 33 10.83 -6.63 9.61
N ALA A 34 10.31 -5.41 9.65
CA ALA A 34 9.63 -4.89 10.84
C ALA A 34 8.40 -5.74 11.17
N LEU A 35 7.58 -6.06 10.17
CA LEU A 35 6.41 -6.93 10.35
C LEU A 35 6.80 -8.34 10.79
N GLN A 36 7.88 -8.91 10.26
CA GLN A 36 8.40 -10.20 10.72
C GLN A 36 8.81 -10.17 12.19
N ARG A 37 9.50 -9.09 12.62
CA ARG A 37 9.87 -8.91 14.03
C ARG A 37 8.64 -8.79 14.93
N ASP A 38 7.59 -8.11 14.47
CA ASP A 38 6.33 -7.98 15.20
C ASP A 38 5.58 -9.30 15.32
N ALA A 39 5.47 -10.04 14.21
CA ALA A 39 4.85 -11.36 14.17
C ALA A 39 5.59 -12.35 15.10
N HIS A 40 6.92 -12.39 15.03
CA HIS A 40 7.75 -13.26 15.88
C HIS A 40 7.57 -12.95 17.38
N ARG A 41 7.38 -11.68 17.73
CA ARG A 41 7.18 -11.23 19.11
C ARG A 41 5.72 -11.24 19.55
N GLY A 42 4.79 -11.60 18.68
CA GLY A 42 3.34 -11.53 18.93
C GLY A 42 2.83 -10.11 19.21
N ARG A 43 3.53 -9.07 18.72
CA ARG A 43 3.11 -7.67 18.90
C ARG A 43 1.98 -7.35 17.95
N ARG A 44 1.03 -6.50 18.37
CA ARG A 44 0.00 -6.03 17.45
C ARG A 44 0.61 -5.14 16.36
N SER A 45 0.21 -5.36 15.11
CA SER A 45 0.58 -4.54 13.95
C SER A 45 -0.68 -4.01 13.24
N LEU A 46 -0.52 -2.93 12.46
CA LEU A 46 -1.56 -2.46 11.55
C LEU A 46 -1.72 -3.40 10.35
N LEU A 47 -0.59 -3.94 9.87
CA LEU A 47 -0.53 -4.93 8.81
C LEU A 47 -0.81 -6.30 9.43
N ASP A 48 -1.61 -7.11 8.74
CA ASP A 48 -1.84 -8.50 9.16
C ASP A 48 -0.51 -9.28 9.17
N HIS A 49 -0.28 -10.09 10.22
CA HIS A 49 0.94 -10.89 10.34
C HIS A 49 1.08 -11.94 9.26
N TYR A 50 0.01 -12.30 8.55
CA TYR A 50 0.11 -13.11 7.34
C TYR A 50 1.04 -12.49 6.29
N GLY A 51 1.11 -11.16 6.23
CA GLY A 51 2.06 -10.42 5.41
C GLY A 51 3.53 -10.67 5.77
N ALA A 52 3.83 -11.24 6.95
CA ALA A 52 5.20 -11.60 7.34
C ALA A 52 5.72 -12.89 6.65
N THR A 53 4.86 -13.61 5.92
CA THR A 53 5.16 -14.95 5.38
C THR A 53 6.20 -14.91 4.26
N ASN A 54 6.02 -14.04 3.28
CA ASN A 54 6.93 -13.85 2.15
C ASN A 54 6.67 -12.46 1.52
N PRO A 55 7.56 -11.95 0.65
CA PRO A 55 7.42 -10.62 0.06
C PRO A 55 6.12 -10.40 -0.75
N ALA A 56 5.56 -11.45 -1.35
CA ALA A 56 4.31 -11.33 -2.10
C ALA A 56 3.10 -11.13 -1.17
N GLU A 57 3.02 -11.90 -0.08
CA GLU A 57 1.98 -11.71 0.94
C GLU A 57 2.11 -10.36 1.63
N PHE A 58 3.34 -9.94 1.90
CA PHE A 58 3.60 -8.60 2.44
C PHE A 58 3.00 -7.52 1.54
N PHE A 59 3.30 -7.58 0.24
CA PHE A 59 2.81 -6.61 -0.72
C PHE A 59 1.28 -6.64 -0.84
N ALA A 60 0.66 -7.82 -0.83
CA ALA A 60 -0.80 -7.97 -0.85
C ALA A 60 -1.45 -7.33 0.39
N VAL A 61 -0.97 -7.65 1.60
CA VAL A 61 -1.48 -7.09 2.86
C VAL A 61 -1.24 -5.59 2.95
N ALA A 62 -0.08 -5.11 2.49
CA ALA A 62 0.24 -3.69 2.44
C ALA A 62 -0.70 -2.94 1.48
N THR A 63 -0.99 -3.53 0.33
CA THR A 63 -1.93 -2.99 -0.66
C THR A 63 -3.36 -2.92 -0.11
N GLU A 64 -3.84 -3.99 0.51
CA GLU A 64 -5.16 -4.02 1.16
C GLU A 64 -5.24 -2.94 2.24
N THR A 65 -4.24 -2.87 3.12
CA THR A 65 -4.18 -1.87 4.19
C THR A 65 -4.12 -0.45 3.65
N PHE A 66 -3.43 -0.22 2.53
CA PHE A 66 -3.36 1.08 1.86
C PHE A 66 -4.75 1.55 1.42
N PHE A 67 -5.56 0.68 0.83
CA PHE A 67 -6.90 1.04 0.36
C PHE A 67 -7.95 1.08 1.48
N GLU A 68 -7.89 0.17 2.44
CA GLU A 68 -8.86 0.13 3.54
C GLU A 68 -8.60 1.19 4.61
N LYS A 69 -7.31 1.42 4.93
CA LYS A 69 -6.88 2.19 6.10
C LYS A 69 -5.79 3.23 5.75
N PRO A 70 -5.92 4.03 4.66
CA PRO A 70 -4.86 4.91 4.17
C PRO A 70 -4.39 5.92 5.24
N GLY A 71 -5.32 6.49 6.01
CA GLY A 71 -4.99 7.45 7.07
C GLY A 71 -4.20 6.84 8.23
N ARG A 72 -4.48 5.58 8.57
CA ARG A 72 -3.72 4.85 9.62
C ARG A 72 -2.35 4.46 9.09
N MET A 73 -2.28 3.97 7.85
CA MET A 73 -1.01 3.62 7.20
C MET A 73 -0.10 4.84 7.10
N ARG A 74 -0.58 5.97 6.59
CA ARG A 74 0.20 7.23 6.53
C ARG A 74 0.74 7.71 7.89
N LYS A 75 0.02 7.41 8.97
CA LYS A 75 0.44 7.78 10.34
C LYS A 75 1.50 6.85 10.91
N HIS A 76 1.39 5.55 10.65
CA HIS A 76 2.20 4.51 11.31
C HIS A 76 3.33 3.94 10.44
N HIS A 77 3.15 3.96 9.12
CA HIS A 77 4.04 3.42 8.09
C HIS A 77 4.15 4.44 6.95
N ARG A 78 4.68 5.64 7.26
CA ARG A 78 4.70 6.77 6.32
C ARG A 78 5.46 6.43 5.03
N GLU A 79 6.64 5.82 5.16
CA GLU A 79 7.48 5.50 4.00
C GLU A 79 6.82 4.46 3.10
N LEU A 80 6.21 3.42 3.69
CA LEU A 80 5.41 2.44 2.96
C LEU A 80 4.22 3.07 2.25
N PHE A 81 3.52 4.00 2.91
CA PHE A 81 2.41 4.73 2.31
C PHE A 81 2.88 5.56 1.10
N ASP A 82 3.98 6.29 1.23
CA ASP A 82 4.51 7.14 0.15
C ASP A 82 4.94 6.29 -1.06
N VAL A 83 5.54 5.12 -0.80
CA VAL A 83 5.89 4.12 -1.82
C VAL A 83 4.66 3.59 -2.56
N LEU A 84 3.63 3.17 -1.84
CA LEU A 84 2.41 2.64 -2.45
C LEU A 84 1.61 3.74 -3.16
N ASN A 85 1.60 4.96 -2.63
CA ASN A 85 0.99 6.12 -3.26
C ASN A 85 1.67 6.47 -4.59
N ALA A 86 3.01 6.44 -4.63
CA ALA A 86 3.78 6.61 -5.85
C ALA A 86 3.55 5.46 -6.86
N TYR A 87 3.33 4.24 -6.37
CA TYR A 87 3.03 3.07 -7.20
C TYR A 87 1.66 3.13 -7.86
N TYR A 88 0.61 3.33 -7.07
CA TYR A 88 -0.74 3.37 -7.59
C TYR A 88 -1.05 4.66 -8.34
N ARG A 89 -0.30 5.75 -8.10
CA ARG A 89 -0.50 7.09 -8.69
C ARG A 89 -1.95 7.59 -8.52
N ILE A 90 -2.61 7.13 -7.46
CA ILE A 90 -3.97 7.47 -7.07
C ILE A 90 -3.86 8.15 -5.71
N ASP A 91 -4.60 9.23 -5.47
CA ASP A 91 -4.84 9.70 -4.11
C ASP A 91 -6.03 8.92 -3.54
N PRO A 92 -5.83 7.93 -2.64
CA PRO A 92 -6.95 7.19 -2.07
C PRO A 92 -7.89 8.07 -1.21
N ASN A 93 -7.55 9.33 -0.91
CA ASN A 93 -8.53 10.28 -0.34
C ASN A 93 -9.62 10.68 -1.34
N ASP A 94 -9.41 10.52 -2.65
CA ASP A 94 -10.43 10.79 -3.68
C ASP A 94 -11.57 9.77 -3.63
N TRP A 95 -11.38 8.63 -2.96
CA TRP A 95 -12.40 7.59 -2.81
C TRP A 95 -13.31 7.80 -1.62
N LYS A 96 -13.26 8.95 -0.94
CA LYS A 96 -14.33 9.35 -0.04
C LYS A 96 -15.63 9.31 -0.85
N THR A 97 -16.41 8.28 -0.57
CA THR A 97 -17.63 7.89 -1.25
C THR A 97 -18.50 9.11 -1.54
N PRO A 98 -19.11 9.25 -2.73
CA PRO A 98 -20.20 10.21 -2.87
C PRO A 98 -21.22 9.86 -1.79
N GLN A 99 -21.46 10.79 -0.86
CA GLN A 99 -22.61 10.69 0.03
C GLN A 99 -23.81 10.53 -0.90
N HIS A 100 -24.45 9.36 -0.90
CA HIS A 100 -25.76 9.21 -1.53
C HIS A 100 -26.64 10.33 -0.96
N PRO A 101 -27.15 11.29 -1.75
CA PRO A 101 -28.33 11.98 -1.31
C PRO A 101 -29.45 10.95 -1.37
N GLU A 102 -29.88 10.48 -0.20
CA GLU A 102 -31.14 9.76 -0.02
C GLU A 102 -32.24 10.46 -0.84
N THR A 103 -32.83 9.69 -1.75
CA THR A 103 -34.22 9.74 -2.22
C THR A 103 -34.92 11.09 -2.10
N SER A 104 -35.00 11.80 -3.23
CA SER A 104 -36.05 12.82 -3.43
C SER A 104 -37.43 12.11 -3.48
N PRO A 105 -38.43 12.51 -2.68
CA PRO A 105 -39.79 12.01 -2.86
C PRO A 105 -40.38 12.60 -4.15
N GLU A 106 -40.91 11.73 -5.02
CA GLU A 106 -41.70 12.12 -6.20
C GLU A 106 -42.97 12.88 -5.74
N PRO A 107 -43.34 14.02 -6.35
CA PRO A 107 -44.55 14.74 -5.94
C PRO A 107 -45.81 13.97 -6.38
N PRO A 108 -46.95 14.14 -5.67
CA PRO A 108 -48.17 13.42 -6.02
C PRO A 108 -48.68 13.85 -7.40
N ARG A 109 -48.98 12.86 -8.26
CA ARG A 109 -49.69 13.10 -9.52
C ARG A 109 -51.14 13.41 -9.19
N GLY A 110 -51.57 14.64 -9.49
CA GLY A 110 -52.98 15.00 -9.60
C GLY A 110 -53.62 14.43 -10.86
#